data_AF-A0A4Y3QJY3-F1
#
_entry.id   AF-A0A4Y3QJY3-F1
#
_cell.length_a   1.000
_cell.length_b   1.000
_cell.length_c   1.000
_cell.angle_alpha   90.00
_cell.angle_beta   90.00
_cell.angle_gamma   90.00
#
_symmetry.space_group_name_H-M   'P 1'
#
loop_
_entity.id
_entity.type
_entity.pdbx_description
1 polymer ?
#
loop_
_entity_poly.entity_id
_entity_poly.type
_entity_poly.pdbx_seq_one_letter_code
_entity_poly.pdbx_strand_id
1 'polypeptide(L)'
;MSEQLSARSSAQARVVFDTFRSTDDPMLASWLSFRARILPAETGQGVVAPRASGPVARGGMYGVWRLLATNNRELGRGTWLYPAPDDAWADAEVLSARAGELSPTTVRGDVPTRHAWALRLGGLPVLISSRWYESPGEAAAAARAARDHLGRAHIARVVNIGTRSGRRYRQVREEVPLLG
;
A
#
# COMPACT_ATOMS: atom_id res chain seq x y z
N MET A 1 43.04 -8.43 4.84
CA MET A 1 41.80 -8.69 5.62
C MET A 1 40.65 -8.37 4.70
N SER A 2 40.00 -9.41 4.17
CA SER A 2 38.90 -9.25 3.22
C SER A 2 37.64 -8.86 4.00
N GLU A 3 37.16 -7.63 3.80
CA GLU A 3 35.81 -7.26 4.25
C GLU A 3 34.82 -8.23 3.61
N GLN A 4 34.15 -9.00 4.44
CA GLN A 4 32.96 -9.74 4.03
C GLN A 4 32.00 -8.73 3.41
N LEU A 5 31.79 -8.85 2.09
CA LEU A 5 30.64 -8.27 1.41
C LEU A 5 29.40 -8.69 2.21
N SER A 6 28.94 -7.78 3.08
CA SER A 6 27.66 -7.86 3.78
C SER A 6 26.66 -8.41 2.78
N ALA A 7 26.16 -9.63 3.03
CA ALA A 7 25.31 -10.36 2.12
C ALA A 7 24.29 -9.37 1.57
N ARG A 8 24.39 -9.06 0.26
CA ARG A 8 23.43 -8.15 -0.38
C ARG A 8 22.07 -8.72 -0.02
N SER A 9 21.33 -8.03 0.84
CA SER A 9 19.94 -8.36 1.15
C SER A 9 19.31 -8.70 -0.18
N SER A 10 18.89 -9.95 -0.38
CA SER A 10 18.22 -10.32 -1.62
C SER A 10 17.14 -9.27 -1.84
N ALA A 11 17.14 -8.61 -3.00
CA ALA A 11 16.28 -7.48 -3.20
C ALA A 11 14.84 -8.00 -3.02
N GLN A 12 14.21 -7.66 -1.91
CA GLN A 12 12.84 -8.05 -1.59
C GLN A 12 11.91 -6.91 -2.00
N ALA A 13 10.66 -7.25 -2.31
CA ALA A 13 9.63 -6.22 -2.37
C ALA A 13 9.57 -5.48 -1.03
N ARG A 14 9.07 -4.25 -1.06
CA ARG A 14 9.06 -3.39 0.11
C ARG A 14 7.68 -2.80 0.33
N VAL A 15 7.28 -2.75 1.59
CA VAL A 15 6.15 -1.90 2.00
C VAL A 15 6.71 -0.57 2.49
N VAL A 16 6.11 0.53 2.04
CA VAL A 16 6.40 1.90 2.51
C VAL A 16 5.10 2.63 2.81
N PHE A 17 5.14 3.63 3.68
CA PHE A 17 3.98 4.46 4.00
C PHE A 17 4.09 5.83 3.35
N ASP A 18 3.10 6.24 2.56
CA ASP A 18 3.03 7.57 1.95
C ASP A 18 1.96 8.41 2.64
N THR A 19 2.31 9.63 3.06
CA THR A 19 1.34 10.57 3.65
C THR A 19 0.79 11.57 2.65
N PHE A 20 -0.44 12.01 2.92
CA PHE A 20 -1.13 13.14 2.33
C PHE A 20 -1.08 14.31 3.29
N ARG A 21 -0.95 15.53 2.77
CA ARG A 21 -0.69 16.71 3.61
C ARG A 21 -1.93 17.22 4.34
N SER A 22 -3.10 16.99 3.75
CA SER A 22 -4.40 17.38 4.28
C SER A 22 -5.50 16.60 3.57
N THR A 23 -6.75 16.82 3.99
CA THR A 23 -7.95 16.33 3.31
C THR A 23 -8.11 16.88 1.90
N ASP A 24 -7.49 18.02 1.61
CA ASP A 24 -7.56 18.70 0.30
C ASP A 24 -6.35 18.38 -0.60
N ASP A 25 -5.52 17.38 -0.24
CA ASP A 25 -4.37 17.01 -1.04
C ASP A 25 -4.82 16.44 -2.40
N PRO A 26 -4.38 16.99 -3.55
CA PRO A 26 -4.78 16.48 -4.86
C PRO A 26 -4.36 15.01 -5.09
N MET A 27 -3.28 14.55 -4.44
CA MET A 27 -2.88 13.14 -4.51
C MET A 27 -3.83 12.23 -3.72
N LEU A 28 -4.39 12.73 -2.61
CA LEU A 28 -5.43 12.03 -1.86
C LEU A 28 -6.69 11.92 -2.70
N ALA A 29 -7.14 13.03 -3.29
CA ALA A 29 -8.30 13.04 -4.18
C ALA A 29 -8.12 12.07 -5.37
N SER A 30 -6.95 12.09 -6.01
CA SER A 30 -6.62 11.16 -7.10
C SER A 30 -6.67 9.69 -6.66
N TRP A 31 -6.11 9.37 -5.48
CA TRP A 31 -6.17 8.02 -4.93
C TRP A 31 -7.61 7.60 -4.59
N LEU A 32 -8.40 8.47 -3.96
CA LEU A 32 -9.80 8.20 -3.63
C LEU A 32 -10.64 7.94 -4.87
N SER A 33 -10.50 8.77 -5.92
CA SER A 33 -11.19 8.56 -7.19
C SER A 33 -10.79 7.25 -7.86
N PHE A 34 -9.50 6.91 -7.83
CA PHE A 34 -9.02 5.65 -8.40
C PHE A 34 -9.53 4.44 -7.61
N ARG A 35 -9.51 4.49 -6.27
CA ARG A 35 -10.08 3.47 -5.38
C ARG A 35 -11.57 3.26 -5.67
N ALA A 36 -12.37 4.32 -5.74
CA ALA A 36 -13.81 4.24 -5.99
C ALA A 36 -14.13 3.57 -7.35
N ARG A 37 -13.26 3.74 -8.35
CA ARG A 37 -13.41 3.08 -9.66
C ARG A 37 -13.08 1.59 -9.63
N ILE A 38 -12.21 1.15 -8.73
CA ILE A 38 -11.88 -0.28 -8.56
C ILE A 38 -12.87 -0.96 -7.61
N LEU A 39 -13.33 -0.24 -6.60
CA LEU A 39 -14.14 -0.74 -5.49
C LEU A 39 -15.45 0.06 -5.37
N PRO A 40 -16.33 0.02 -6.40
CA PRO A 40 -17.55 0.83 -6.41
C PRO A 40 -18.52 0.45 -5.29
N ALA A 41 -18.64 -0.84 -4.98
CA ALA A 41 -19.53 -1.34 -3.91
C ALA A 41 -19.09 -0.89 -2.51
N GLU A 42 -17.80 -0.58 -2.35
CA GLU A 42 -17.16 -0.20 -1.09
C GLU A 42 -17.00 1.33 -0.96
N THR A 43 -17.62 2.12 -1.85
CA THR A 43 -17.59 3.60 -1.78
C THR A 43 -18.42 4.14 -0.60
N GLY A 44 -19.49 3.44 -0.22
CA GLY A 44 -20.31 3.80 0.95
C GLY A 44 -19.74 3.34 2.29
N GLN A 45 -18.68 2.52 2.26
CA GLN A 45 -17.94 2.13 3.46
C GLN A 45 -16.88 3.18 3.73
N GLY A 46 -16.74 3.61 4.99
CA GLY A 46 -15.71 4.58 5.38
C GLY A 46 -14.33 4.16 4.85
N VAL A 47 -13.50 5.11 4.43
CA VAL A 47 -12.18 4.82 3.83
C VAL A 47 -11.05 4.83 4.87
N VAL A 48 -11.33 5.32 6.07
CA VAL A 48 -10.36 5.37 7.18
C VAL A 48 -10.35 4.02 7.88
N ALA A 49 -9.15 3.48 8.10
CA ALA A 49 -8.97 2.21 8.80
C ALA A 49 -9.58 2.29 10.21
N PRO A 50 -10.29 1.23 10.66
CA PRO A 50 -10.63 1.08 12.08
C PRO A 50 -9.33 1.07 12.89
N ARG A 51 -9.21 1.97 13.87
CA ARG A 51 -7.98 2.10 14.68
C ARG A 51 -7.77 0.87 15.56
N ALA A 52 -6.53 0.41 15.66
CA ALA A 52 -6.08 -0.20 16.91
C ALA A 52 -5.95 0.94 17.94
N SER A 53 -6.52 0.75 19.14
CA SER A 53 -6.74 1.78 20.17
C SER A 53 -5.61 2.83 20.33
N GLY A 54 -5.92 4.11 20.12
CA GLY A 54 -5.00 5.24 20.37
C GLY A 54 -5.60 6.60 19.98
N PRO A 55 -5.08 7.75 20.46
CA PRO A 55 -5.63 9.07 20.17
C PRO A 55 -5.43 9.49 18.70
N VAL A 56 -6.52 9.91 18.05
CA VAL A 56 -6.49 10.52 16.71
C VAL A 56 -5.70 11.81 16.80
N ALA A 57 -4.63 11.95 16.02
CA ALA A 57 -3.99 13.24 15.82
C ALA A 57 -5.06 14.18 15.22
N ARG A 58 -5.65 15.03 16.07
CA ARG A 58 -6.60 16.05 15.63
C ARG A 58 -5.81 17.04 14.77
N GLY A 59 -6.05 16.97 13.45
CA GLY A 59 -5.30 17.68 12.40
C GLY A 59 -4.46 16.78 11.49
N GLY A 60 -4.57 15.45 11.61
CA GLY A 60 -3.58 14.47 11.16
C GLY A 60 -3.45 14.26 9.65
N MET A 61 -2.20 14.19 9.19
CA MET A 61 -1.83 13.61 7.90
C MET A 61 -2.34 12.18 7.82
N TYR A 62 -3.13 11.87 6.79
CA TYR A 62 -3.53 10.50 6.47
C TYR A 62 -2.52 9.89 5.52
N GLY A 63 -2.41 8.57 5.47
CA GLY A 63 -1.57 7.93 4.47
C GLY A 63 -2.08 6.57 4.04
N VAL A 64 -1.44 6.06 3.00
CA VAL A 64 -1.68 4.72 2.46
C VAL A 64 -0.35 4.01 2.33
N TRP A 65 -0.31 2.74 2.68
CA TRP A 65 0.88 1.93 2.45
C TRP A 65 0.91 1.44 1.00
N ARG A 66 2.12 1.32 0.46
CA ARG A 66 2.39 0.96 -0.94
C ARG A 66 3.30 -0.26 -0.98
N LEU A 67 2.97 -1.20 -1.85
CA LEU A 67 3.84 -2.33 -2.16
C LEU A 67 4.71 -1.97 -3.37
N LEU A 68 6.03 -1.99 -3.18
CA LEU A 68 7.02 -1.73 -4.20
C LEU A 68 7.76 -3.01 -4.55
N ALA A 69 7.99 -3.23 -5.84
CA ALA A 69 8.93 -4.24 -6.31
C ALA A 69 10.38 -3.83 -6.01
N THR A 70 11.29 -4.76 -6.27
CA THR A 70 12.73 -4.60 -6.04
C THR A 70 13.36 -3.43 -6.82
N ASN A 71 12.80 -3.08 -7.97
CA ASN A 71 13.19 -1.93 -8.79
C ASN A 71 12.41 -0.64 -8.46
N ASN A 72 11.83 -0.56 -7.26
CA ASN A 72 10.97 0.53 -6.78
C ASN A 72 9.67 0.76 -7.60
N ARG A 73 9.36 -0.13 -8.54
CA ARG A 73 8.08 -0.06 -9.26
C ARG A 73 6.94 -0.36 -8.29
N GLU A 74 5.95 0.52 -8.25
CA GLU A 74 4.78 0.30 -7.43
C GLU A 74 3.89 -0.81 -8.00
N LEU A 75 3.65 -1.84 -7.19
CA LEU A 75 2.79 -2.97 -7.52
C LEU A 75 1.34 -2.69 -7.13
N GLY A 76 1.11 -2.15 -5.93
CA GLY A 76 -0.23 -1.86 -5.43
C GLY A 76 -0.24 -0.96 -4.21
N ARG A 77 -1.45 -0.57 -3.80
CA ARG A 77 -1.72 0.27 -2.62
C ARG A 77 -2.74 -0.39 -1.70
N GLY A 78 -2.58 -0.20 -0.40
CA GLY A 78 -3.62 -0.54 0.59
C GLY A 78 -4.95 0.16 0.25
N THR A 79 -6.05 -0.41 0.72
CA THR A 79 -7.40 0.10 0.47
C THR A 79 -7.90 1.08 1.52
N TRP A 80 -7.17 1.23 2.63
CA TRP A 80 -7.53 2.11 3.75
C TRP A 80 -6.59 3.32 3.86
N LEU A 81 -7.14 4.40 4.43
CA LEU A 81 -6.37 5.52 4.96
C LEU A 81 -6.05 5.29 6.42
N TYR A 82 -4.77 5.43 6.77
CA TYR A 82 -4.30 5.30 8.13
C TYR A 82 -3.96 6.68 8.69
N PRO A 83 -4.43 6.99 9.91
CA PRO A 83 -4.09 8.24 10.59
C PRO A 83 -2.67 8.21 11.20
N ALA A 84 -2.05 7.02 11.31
CA ALA A 84 -0.71 6.82 11.81
C ALA A 84 0.05 5.77 10.96
N PRO A 85 1.38 5.95 10.75
CA PRO A 85 2.20 4.95 10.06
C PRO A 85 2.20 3.57 10.72
N ASP A 86 2.17 3.53 12.06
CA ASP A 86 2.25 2.28 12.82
C ASP A 86 1.05 1.36 12.54
N ASP A 87 -0.16 1.93 12.45
CA ASP A 87 -1.38 1.20 12.05
C ASP A 87 -1.25 0.62 10.62
N ALA A 88 -0.63 1.38 9.71
CA ALA A 88 -0.43 0.96 8.32
C ALA A 88 0.59 -0.17 8.21
N TRP A 89 1.67 -0.13 9.01
CA TRP A 89 2.65 -1.20 9.07
C TRP A 89 2.07 -2.47 9.69
N ALA A 90 1.32 -2.35 10.79
CA ALA A 90 0.65 -3.48 11.41
C ALA A 90 -0.34 -4.17 10.45
N ASP A 91 -1.13 -3.39 9.69
CA ASP A 91 -2.00 -3.94 8.65
C ASP A 91 -1.20 -4.68 7.56
N ALA A 92 -0.13 -4.07 7.05
CA ALA A 92 0.72 -4.69 6.05
C ALA A 92 1.42 -5.97 6.57
N GLU A 93 1.81 -6.02 7.85
CA GLU A 93 2.39 -7.19 8.52
C GLU A 93 1.36 -8.34 8.58
N VAL A 94 0.13 -8.05 9.02
CA VAL A 94 -0.97 -9.04 9.04
C VAL A 94 -1.25 -9.57 7.64
N LEU A 95 -1.34 -8.69 6.64
CA LEU A 95 -1.63 -9.08 5.27
C LEU A 95 -0.46 -9.82 4.60
N SER A 96 0.79 -9.49 4.95
CA SER A 96 1.97 -10.22 4.50
C SER A 96 1.98 -11.66 5.03
N ALA A 97 1.72 -11.84 6.33
CA ALA A 97 1.63 -13.16 6.95
C ALA A 97 0.50 -14.03 6.35
N ARG A 98 -0.59 -13.40 5.91
CA ARG A 98 -1.77 -14.05 5.33
C ARG A 98 -1.82 -13.98 3.81
N ALA A 99 -0.71 -13.67 3.14
CA ALA A 99 -0.70 -13.46 1.70
C ALA A 99 -1.23 -14.67 0.90
N GLY A 100 -1.01 -15.90 1.39
CA GLY A 100 -1.53 -17.12 0.78
C GLY A 100 -3.06 -17.24 0.79
N GLU A 101 -3.74 -16.57 1.72
CA GLU A 101 -5.20 -16.55 1.83
C GLU A 101 -5.85 -15.50 0.92
N LEU A 102 -5.05 -14.60 0.33
CA LEU A 102 -5.57 -13.51 -0.50
C LEU A 102 -6.05 -14.03 -1.85
N SER A 103 -7.30 -13.71 -2.17
CA SER A 103 -7.93 -14.03 -3.46
C SER A 103 -7.78 -12.85 -4.43
N PRO A 104 -7.14 -13.06 -5.60
CA PRO A 104 -7.05 -12.03 -6.62
C PRO A 104 -8.36 -11.94 -7.41
N THR A 105 -8.85 -10.72 -7.60
CA THR A 105 -10.02 -10.42 -8.44
C THR A 105 -9.64 -9.41 -9.51
N THR A 106 -10.07 -9.65 -10.74
CA THR A 106 -9.88 -8.69 -11.85
C THR A 106 -11.08 -7.77 -11.90
N VAL A 107 -10.83 -6.47 -12.03
CA VAL A 107 -11.86 -5.43 -12.12
C VAL A 107 -11.83 -4.83 -13.51
N ARG A 108 -13.00 -4.64 -14.11
CA ARG A 108 -13.15 -3.95 -15.39
C ARG A 108 -13.31 -2.45 -15.13
N GLY A 109 -12.59 -1.65 -15.90
CA GLY A 109 -12.68 -0.19 -15.87
C GLY A 109 -13.88 0.35 -16.65
N ASP A 110 -13.91 1.67 -16.78
CA ASP A 110 -14.90 2.45 -17.51
C ASP A 110 -14.88 2.21 -19.02
N VAL A 111 -13.71 1.87 -19.56
CA VAL A 111 -13.53 1.55 -20.98
C VAL A 111 -13.06 0.10 -21.15
N PRO A 112 -13.36 -0.56 -22.29
CA PRO A 112 -13.05 -1.98 -22.49
C PRO A 112 -11.57 -2.36 -22.34
N THR A 113 -10.66 -1.43 -22.60
CA THR A 113 -9.20 -1.64 -22.56
C THR A 113 -8.58 -1.33 -21.20
N ARG A 114 -9.39 -1.10 -20.16
CA ARG A 114 -8.90 -0.82 -18.81
C ARG A 114 -9.30 -1.94 -17.88
N HIS A 115 -8.30 -2.61 -17.35
CA HIS A 115 -8.44 -3.63 -16.33
C HIS A 115 -7.61 -3.27 -15.11
N ALA A 116 -8.10 -3.60 -13.94
CA ALA A 116 -7.41 -3.43 -12.67
C ALA A 116 -7.54 -4.73 -11.87
N TRP A 117 -6.99 -4.74 -10.67
CA TRP A 117 -7.18 -5.87 -9.77
C TRP A 117 -7.32 -5.41 -8.33
N ALA A 118 -7.95 -6.27 -7.53
CA ALA A 118 -8.00 -6.17 -6.08
C ALA A 118 -7.66 -7.53 -5.47
N LEU A 119 -6.82 -7.53 -4.42
CA LEU A 119 -6.67 -8.68 -3.53
C LEU A 119 -7.70 -8.55 -2.41
N ARG A 120 -8.34 -9.68 -2.10
CA ARG A 120 -9.37 -9.75 -1.06
C ARG A 120 -9.01 -10.78 0.01
N LEU A 121 -9.33 -10.47 1.25
CA LEU A 121 -9.22 -11.36 2.40
C LEU A 121 -10.62 -11.59 2.96
N GLY A 122 -11.12 -12.82 2.93
CA GLY A 122 -12.50 -13.12 3.34
C GLY A 122 -13.55 -12.29 2.56
N GLY A 123 -13.28 -11.96 1.30
CA GLY A 123 -14.15 -11.12 0.45
C GLY A 123 -13.94 -9.61 0.60
N LEU A 124 -13.24 -9.13 1.63
CA LEU A 124 -12.95 -7.70 1.82
C LEU A 124 -11.72 -7.28 1.02
N PRO A 125 -11.76 -6.16 0.26
CA PRO A 125 -10.62 -5.71 -0.52
C PRO A 125 -9.55 -5.06 0.38
N VAL A 126 -8.33 -5.55 0.29
CA VAL A 126 -7.20 -5.13 1.16
C VAL A 126 -6.06 -4.47 0.39
N LEU A 127 -5.89 -4.81 -0.89
CA LEU A 127 -4.88 -4.23 -1.77
C LEU A 127 -5.47 -4.05 -3.17
N ILE A 128 -5.19 -2.92 -3.81
CA ILE A 128 -5.58 -2.66 -5.20
C ILE A 128 -4.36 -2.34 -6.07
N SER A 129 -4.50 -2.58 -7.37
CA SER A 129 -3.49 -2.21 -8.37
C SER A 129 -3.10 -0.74 -8.29
N SER A 130 -1.88 -0.39 -8.66
CA SER A 130 -1.43 1.01 -8.75
C SER A 130 -1.77 1.69 -10.08
N ARG A 131 -2.26 0.92 -11.07
CA ARG A 131 -2.48 1.37 -12.46
C ARG A 131 -3.54 0.50 -13.15
N TRP A 132 -4.02 0.98 -14.29
CA TRP A 132 -4.79 0.19 -15.24
C TRP A 132 -3.85 -0.67 -16.11
N TYR A 133 -4.37 -1.79 -16.60
CA TYR A 133 -3.76 -2.77 -17.51
C TYR A 133 -4.61 -2.90 -18.76
N GLU A 134 -4.00 -3.31 -19.87
CA GLU A 134 -4.67 -3.34 -21.18
C GLU A 134 -5.55 -4.56 -21.38
N SER A 135 -5.28 -5.63 -20.62
CA SER A 135 -6.05 -6.87 -20.68
C SER A 135 -6.37 -7.44 -19.29
N PRO A 136 -7.43 -8.26 -19.17
CA PRO A 136 -7.77 -8.92 -17.92
C PRO A 136 -6.70 -9.95 -17.52
N GLY A 137 -6.05 -10.59 -18.50
CA GLY A 137 -4.97 -11.55 -18.26
C GLY A 137 -3.75 -10.90 -17.60
N GLU A 138 -3.36 -9.71 -18.07
CA GLU A 138 -2.29 -8.93 -17.46
C GLU A 138 -2.63 -8.48 -16.04
N ALA A 139 -3.85 -7.99 -15.83
CA ALA A 139 -4.30 -7.59 -14.50
C ALA A 139 -4.27 -8.79 -13.54
N ALA A 140 -4.76 -9.95 -13.96
CA ALA A 140 -4.74 -11.18 -13.16
C ALA A 140 -3.31 -11.66 -12.87
N ALA A 141 -2.41 -11.61 -13.85
CA ALA A 141 -1.01 -11.96 -13.66
C ALA A 141 -0.31 -11.00 -12.67
N ALA A 142 -0.58 -9.69 -12.79
CA ALA A 142 -0.05 -8.69 -11.89
C ALA A 142 -0.60 -8.84 -10.46
N ALA A 143 -1.87 -9.23 -10.28
CA ALA A 143 -2.45 -9.49 -8.98
C ALA A 143 -1.76 -10.66 -8.27
N ARG A 144 -1.55 -11.78 -8.98
CA ARG A 144 -0.80 -12.93 -8.46
C ARG A 144 0.62 -12.54 -8.08
N ALA A 145 1.31 -11.84 -8.96
CA ALA A 145 2.65 -11.34 -8.67
C ALA A 145 2.68 -10.41 -7.44
N ALA A 146 1.70 -9.51 -7.30
CA ALA A 146 1.62 -8.62 -6.14
C ALA A 146 1.41 -9.40 -4.83
N ARG A 147 0.54 -10.42 -4.84
CA ARG A 147 0.34 -11.33 -3.70
C ARG A 147 1.64 -12.05 -3.30
N ASP A 148 2.35 -12.60 -4.28
CA ASP A 148 3.59 -13.34 -4.02
C ASP A 148 4.74 -12.44 -3.56
N HIS A 149 4.73 -11.16 -3.97
CA HIS A 149 5.66 -10.15 -3.46
C HIS A 149 5.28 -9.70 -2.06
N LEU A 150 3.99 -9.52 -1.76
CA LEU A 150 3.51 -9.12 -0.43
C LEU A 150 3.92 -10.14 0.64
N GLY A 151 3.76 -11.44 0.37
CA GLY A 151 4.14 -12.51 1.30
C GLY A 151 5.65 -12.65 1.53
N ARG A 152 6.49 -11.93 0.78
CA ARG A 152 7.95 -11.91 0.91
C ARG A 152 8.50 -10.49 1.07
N ALA A 153 7.63 -9.52 1.31
CA ALA A 153 8.03 -8.13 1.34
C ALA A 153 8.75 -7.81 2.64
N HIS A 154 9.87 -7.12 2.54
CA HIS A 154 10.45 -6.43 3.68
C HIS A 154 9.61 -5.19 4.00
N ILE A 155 9.01 -5.16 5.18
CA ILE A 155 8.20 -4.03 5.62
C ILE A 155 9.16 -2.97 6.17
N ALA A 156 9.46 -1.98 5.35
CA ALA A 156 10.36 -0.90 5.73
C ALA A 156 9.57 0.15 6.50
N ARG A 157 9.99 0.44 7.74
CA ARG A 157 9.39 1.51 8.57
C ARG A 157 9.82 2.90 8.11
N VAL A 158 9.50 3.19 6.84
CA VAL A 158 9.82 4.42 6.12
C VAL A 158 8.53 5.16 5.84
N VAL A 159 8.52 6.44 6.17
CA VAL A 159 7.44 7.38 5.86
C VAL A 159 7.91 8.31 4.75
N ASN A 160 7.20 8.32 3.63
CA ASN A 160 7.40 9.29 2.56
C ASN A 160 6.40 10.42 2.73
N ILE A 161 6.91 11.62 2.99
CA ILE A 161 6.10 12.81 3.21
C ILE A 161 5.97 13.55 1.88
N GLY A 162 4.73 13.79 1.42
CA GLY A 162 4.49 14.63 0.25
C GLY A 162 4.94 16.08 0.48
N THR A 163 5.76 16.65 -0.41
CA THR A 163 6.14 18.07 -0.37
C THR A 163 5.22 18.92 -1.26
N ARG A 164 5.20 20.25 -1.05
CA ARG A 164 4.46 21.20 -1.91
C ARG A 164 4.81 21.14 -3.40
N SER A 165 6.01 20.68 -3.75
CA SER A 165 6.48 20.59 -5.14
C SER A 165 6.06 19.30 -5.87
N GLY A 166 5.33 18.39 -5.21
CA GLY A 166 5.06 17.04 -5.71
C GLY A 166 6.22 16.07 -5.51
N ARG A 167 7.41 16.55 -5.10
CA ARG A 167 8.51 15.70 -4.63
C ARG A 167 8.14 15.04 -3.30
N ARG A 168 8.60 13.82 -3.05
CA ARG A 168 8.40 13.13 -1.77
C ARG A 168 9.71 13.16 -0.98
N TYR A 169 9.65 13.62 0.28
CA TYR A 169 10.78 13.53 1.19
C TYR A 169 10.71 12.20 1.94
N ARG A 170 11.83 11.48 1.99
CA ARG A 170 11.93 10.20 2.70
C ARG A 170 12.36 10.47 4.13
N GLN A 171 11.53 10.11 5.10
CA GLN A 171 11.89 10.04 6.50
C GLN A 171 11.92 8.58 6.94
N VAL A 172 13.10 8.09 7.28
CA VAL A 172 13.24 6.79 7.95
C VAL A 172 12.83 7.01 9.41
N ARG A 173 11.87 6.24 9.92
CA ARG A 173 11.67 6.17 11.38
C ARG A 173 12.64 5.12 11.90
N GLU A 174 13.58 5.54 12.73
CA GLU A 174 14.34 4.60 13.54
C GLU A 174 13.39 3.90 14.51
N GLU A 175 13.60 2.60 14.72
CA GLU A 175 12.97 1.90 15.83
C GLU A 175 13.45 2.57 17.11
N VAL A 176 12.54 3.19 17.85
CA VAL A 176 12.84 3.60 19.23
C VAL A 176 13.06 2.30 20.01
N PRO A 177 14.26 2.04 20.55
CA PRO A 177 14.46 0.88 21.41
C PRO A 177 13.48 1.00 22.56
N LEU A 178 12.65 -0.03 22.77
CA LEU A 178 11.86 -0.13 23.99
C LEU A 178 12.85 -0.17 25.15
N LEU A 179 13.06 0.97 25.81
CA LEU A 179 13.74 1.03 27.10
C LEU A 179 12.82 0.31 28.09
N GLY A 180 13.37 -0.72 28.73
CA GLY A 180 12.69 -1.57 29.70
C GLY A 180 12.30 -0.88 30.99
#